data_AF-A0AA38IUS7-F1
#
_entry.id   AF-A0AA38IUS7-F1
#
_cell.length_a   1.000
_cell.length_b   1.000
_cell.length_c   1.000
_cell.angle_alpha   90.00
_cell.angle_beta   90.00
_cell.angle_gamma   90.00
#
_symmetry.space_group_name_H-M   'P 1'
#
loop_
_entity.id
_entity.type
_entity.pdbx_description
1 polymer ?
#
loop_
_entity_poly.entity_id
_entity_poly.type
_entity_poly.pdbx_seq_one_letter_code
_entity_poly.pdbx_strand_id
1 'polypeptide(L)'
;MRYKFEPYLRQNEKYDKVVDSRLIMEAQIITFSYGNLFKNKRLSEDIVAQVNENWEDILQFWQAAVPQVYVNVFEKIFNDFLYRVPVHEIFDGI
;
A
#
# COMPACT_ATOMS: atom_id res chain seq x y z
N MET A 1 0.78 -8.76 4.02
CA MET A 1 0.91 -7.62 4.96
C MET A 1 1.12 -8.16 6.35
N ARG A 2 2.11 -7.66 7.11
CA ARG A 2 2.32 -7.99 8.52
C ARG A 2 2.21 -6.70 9.34
N TYR A 3 1.43 -6.76 10.42
CA TYR A 3 1.22 -5.65 11.34
C TYR A 3 1.75 -6.01 12.72
N LYS A 4 2.21 -5.00 13.46
CA LYS A 4 2.30 -5.09 14.92
C LYS A 4 1.39 -4.03 15.51
N PHE A 5 0.77 -4.37 16.62
CA PHE A 5 -0.05 -3.45 17.39
C PHE A 5 0.64 -3.20 18.72
N GLU A 6 0.62 -1.94 19.16
CA GLU A 6 1.06 -1.56 20.49
C GLU A 6 -0.13 -0.99 21.27
N PRO A 7 -0.49 -1.60 22.41
CA PRO A 7 -1.56 -1.08 23.24
C PRO A 7 -1.12 0.20 23.95
N TYR A 8 -2.04 1.14 24.09
CA TYR A 8 -1.84 2.34 24.89
C TYR A 8 -3.13 2.74 25.62
N LEU A 9 -2.97 3.47 26.73
CA LEU A 9 -4.08 3.99 27.50
C LEU A 9 -4.39 5.42 27.08
N ARG A 10 -5.67 5.71 26.87
CA ARG A 10 -6.19 7.05 26.60
C ARG A 10 -7.51 7.20 27.35
N GLN A 11 -7.62 8.24 28.17
CA GLN A 11 -8.86 8.53 28.93
C GLN A 11 -9.38 7.32 29.73
N ASN A 12 -8.48 6.55 30.35
CA ASN A 12 -8.75 5.29 31.07
C ASN A 12 -9.30 4.13 30.24
N GLU A 13 -9.29 4.25 28.91
CA GLU A 13 -9.65 3.19 27.98
C GLU A 13 -8.42 2.69 27.22
N LYS A 14 -8.44 1.41 26.83
CA LYS A 14 -7.38 0.78 26.04
C LYS A 14 -7.67 0.97 24.55
N TYR A 15 -6.68 1.50 23.85
CA TYR A 15 -6.63 1.66 22.40
C TYR A 15 -5.39 0.94 21.86
N ASP A 16 -5.41 0.59 20.58
CA ASP A 16 -4.24 0.05 19.89
C ASP A 16 -3.74 1.06 18.85
N LYS A 17 -2.44 1.03 18.57
CA LYS A 17 -1.86 1.72 17.41
C LYS A 17 -1.11 0.72 16.54
N VAL A 18 -1.13 0.92 15.24
CA VAL A 18 -0.31 0.13 14.32
C VAL A 18 1.13 0.65 14.34
N VAL A 19 2.08 -0.27 14.50
CA VAL A 19 3.52 -0.02 14.47
C VAL A 19 4.23 -1.07 13.59
N ASP A 20 5.40 -0.73 13.04
CA ASP A 20 6.28 -1.64 12.27
C ASP A 20 5.51 -2.48 11.23
N SER A 21 4.73 -1.81 10.38
CA SER A 21 4.01 -2.48 9.30
C SER A 21 4.93 -2.78 8.14
N ARG A 22 4.78 -3.98 7.57
CA ARG A 22 5.47 -4.36 6.34
C ARG A 22 4.51 -4.95 5.33
N LEU A 23 4.54 -4.41 4.13
CA LEU A 23 3.86 -4.98 2.98
C LEU A 23 4.82 -5.88 2.23
N ILE A 24 4.56 -7.19 2.28
CA ILE A 24 5.12 -8.16 1.33
C ILE A 24 4.10 -8.26 0.21
N MET A 25 4.48 -7.80 -0.98
CA MET A 25 3.65 -7.83 -2.19
C MET A 25 4.42 -8.60 -3.26
N GLU A 26 3.76 -9.62 -3.81
CA GLU A 26 4.22 -10.34 -4.99
C GLU A 26 3.18 -10.05 -6.07
N ALA A 27 3.54 -9.17 -7.02
CA ALA A 27 2.66 -8.88 -8.13
C ALA A 27 2.64 -10.07 -9.09
N GLN A 28 1.45 -10.49 -9.51
CA GLN A 28 1.30 -11.55 -10.52
C GLN A 28 1.30 -10.97 -11.94
N ILE A 29 0.82 -9.74 -12.10
CA ILE A 29 0.87 -8.97 -13.34
C ILE A 29 0.75 -7.49 -13.01
N ILE A 30 1.46 -6.64 -13.76
CA ILE A 30 1.26 -5.20 -13.77
C ILE A 30 1.00 -4.77 -15.20
N THR A 31 -0.05 -3.97 -15.39
CA THR A 31 -0.36 -3.38 -16.69
C THR A 31 -0.30 -1.87 -16.59
N PHE A 32 0.58 -1.28 -17.39
CA PHE A 32 0.73 0.14 -17.57
C PHE A 32 -0.13 0.60 -18.74
N SER A 33 -0.93 1.64 -18.49
CA SER A 33 -1.74 2.30 -19.52
C SER A 33 -1.34 3.78 -19.56
N TYR A 34 -0.64 4.15 -20.62
CA TYR A 34 -0.23 5.53 -20.87
C TYR A 34 -0.79 6.00 -22.22
N GLY A 35 -1.31 7.22 -22.24
CA GLY A 35 -1.80 7.86 -23.45
C GLY A 35 -0.97 9.08 -23.81
N ASN A 36 -0.93 9.41 -25.11
CA ASN A 36 -0.32 10.64 -25.63
C ASN A 36 1.15 10.85 -25.21
N LEU A 37 1.89 9.75 -25.01
CA LEU A 37 3.33 9.83 -24.82
C LEU A 37 3.96 10.44 -26.07
N PHE A 38 4.89 11.38 -25.86
CA PHE A 38 5.62 12.06 -26.93
C PHE A 38 4.74 12.75 -27.99
N LYS A 39 3.45 13.00 -27.68
CA LYS A 39 2.44 13.49 -28.64
C LYS A 39 2.32 12.65 -29.91
N ASN A 40 2.71 11.38 -29.86
CA ASN A 40 2.70 10.48 -31.00
C ASN A 40 2.07 9.14 -30.61
N LYS A 41 0.95 8.82 -31.27
CA LYS A 41 0.16 7.63 -30.94
C LYS A 41 0.95 6.33 -31.13
N ARG A 42 1.61 6.17 -32.27
CA ARG A 42 2.37 4.94 -32.57
C ARG A 42 3.52 4.76 -31.58
N LEU A 43 4.29 5.81 -31.34
CA LEU A 43 5.39 5.75 -30.37
C LEU A 43 4.88 5.49 -28.95
N SER A 44 3.69 6.00 -28.60
CA SER A 44 3.05 5.68 -27.31
C SER A 44 2.71 4.20 -27.21
N GLU A 45 2.09 3.63 -28.25
CA GLU A 45 1.70 2.23 -28.30
C GLU A 45 2.92 1.31 -28.20
N ASP A 46 3.97 1.61 -28.97
CA ASP A 46 5.21 0.83 -28.98
C ASP A 46 5.89 0.84 -27.60
N ILE A 47 5.98 2.00 -26.95
CA ILE A 47 6.60 2.13 -25.62
C ILE A 47 5.75 1.46 -24.54
N VAL A 48 4.43 1.60 -24.60
CA VAL A 48 3.53 0.93 -23.64
C VAL A 48 3.61 -0.58 -23.77
N ALA A 49 3.69 -1.13 -24.99
CA ALA A 49 3.89 -2.55 -25.22
C ALA A 49 5.20 -3.02 -24.58
N GLN A 50 6.32 -2.33 -24.84
CA GLN A 50 7.62 -2.69 -24.27
C GLN A 50 7.64 -2.59 -22.73
N VAL A 51 7.04 -1.56 -22.15
CA VAL A 51 6.96 -1.41 -20.69
C VAL A 51 6.11 -2.53 -20.06
N ASN A 52 5.03 -2.95 -20.73
CA ASN A 52 4.20 -4.06 -20.28
C ASN A 52 4.87 -5.43 -20.45
N GLU A 53 5.68 -5.63 -21.50
CA GLU A 53 6.46 -6.87 -21.68
C GLU A 53 7.52 -7.01 -20.58
N ASN A 54 8.10 -5.90 -20.14
CA ASN A 54 9.17 -5.86 -19.14
C ASN A 54 8.67 -5.37 -17.76
N TRP A 55 7.40 -5.62 -17.46
CA TRP A 55 6.74 -5.05 -16.26
C TRP A 55 7.43 -5.46 -14.95
N GLU A 56 8.05 -6.64 -14.91
CA GLU A 56 8.78 -7.15 -13.74
C GLU A 56 10.03 -6.32 -13.45
N ASP A 57 10.82 -6.01 -14.47
CA ASP A 57 12.02 -5.17 -14.34
C ASP A 57 11.65 -3.74 -13.96
N ILE A 58 10.55 -3.23 -14.53
CA ILE A 58 10.00 -1.95 -14.13
C ILE A 58 9.58 -2.02 -12.66
N LEU A 59 8.85 -3.05 -12.22
CA LEU A 59 8.51 -3.19 -10.81
C LEU A 59 9.76 -3.27 -9.92
N GLN A 60 10.81 -3.97 -10.36
CA GLN A 60 12.07 -4.08 -9.64
C GLN A 60 12.74 -2.73 -9.43
N PHE A 61 12.73 -1.86 -10.43
CA PHE A 61 13.20 -0.49 -10.29
C PHE A 61 12.42 0.31 -9.23
N TRP A 62 11.13 -0.01 -9.06
CA TRP A 62 10.23 0.68 -8.13
C TRP A 62 10.07 -0.04 -6.77
N GLN A 63 10.75 -1.17 -6.54
CA GLN A 63 10.55 -2.08 -5.40
C GLN A 63 10.67 -1.42 -4.03
N ALA A 64 11.44 -0.34 -3.88
CA ALA A 64 11.53 0.38 -2.60
C ALA A 64 10.40 1.40 -2.38
N ALA A 65 9.92 2.04 -3.45
CA ALA A 65 8.99 3.16 -3.33
C ALA A 65 7.52 2.70 -3.21
N VAL A 66 7.14 1.69 -4.00
CA VAL A 66 5.74 1.26 -4.09
C VAL A 66 5.25 0.66 -2.78
N PRO A 67 5.92 -0.35 -2.17
CA PRO A 67 5.45 -0.92 -0.92
C PRO A 67 5.39 0.10 0.22
N GLN A 68 6.33 1.03 0.30
CA GLN A 68 6.36 2.04 1.35
C GLN A 68 5.20 3.03 1.26
N VAL A 69 4.82 3.46 0.05
CA VAL A 69 3.66 4.34 -0.15
C VAL A 69 2.38 3.65 0.31
N TYR A 70 2.19 2.38 -0.07
CA TYR A 70 1.05 1.61 0.40
C TYR A 70 1.05 1.44 1.91
N VAL A 71 2.20 1.08 2.52
CA VAL A 71 2.33 0.99 3.99
C VAL A 71 1.91 2.29 4.66
N ASN A 72 2.42 3.44 4.20
CA ASN A 72 2.12 4.74 4.80
C ASN A 72 0.62 5.09 4.72
N VAL A 73 -0.02 4.82 3.58
CA VAL A 73 -1.47 5.05 3.41
C VAL A 73 -2.27 4.14 4.34
N PHE A 74 -1.93 2.85 4.38
CA PHE A 74 -2.61 1.89 5.25
C PHE A 74 -2.43 2.22 6.74
N GLU A 75 -1.20 2.51 7.18
CA GLU A 75 -0.92 2.91 8.57
C GLU A 75 -1.72 4.14 8.98
N LYS A 76 -1.83 5.13 8.08
CA LYS A 76 -2.63 6.33 8.34
C LYS A 76 -4.11 5.99 8.53
N ILE A 77 -4.70 5.23 7.60
CA ILE A 77 -6.13 4.86 7.66
C ILE A 77 -6.42 4.05 8.92
N PHE A 78 -5.60 3.04 9.22
CA PHE A 78 -5.80 2.18 10.38
C PHE A 78 -5.58 2.92 11.71
N ASN A 79 -4.55 3.77 11.79
CA ASN A 79 -4.36 4.57 13.01
C ASN A 79 -5.48 5.60 13.20
N ASP A 80 -6.02 6.20 12.14
CA ASP A 80 -7.19 7.08 12.23
C ASP A 80 -8.44 6.34 12.74
N PHE A 81 -8.62 5.07 12.34
CA PHE A 81 -9.69 4.20 12.82
C PHE A 81 -9.49 3.80 14.29
N LEU A 82 -8.32 3.23 14.62
CA LEU A 82 -8.00 2.77 15.97
C LEU A 82 -7.87 3.91 16.98
N TYR A 83 -7.66 5.15 16.52
CA TYR A 83 -7.75 6.32 17.39
C TYR A 83 -9.19 6.61 17.84
N ARG A 84 -10.20 6.19 17.08
CA ARG A 84 -11.61 6.48 17.35
C ARG A 84 -12.33 5.34 18.06
N VAL A 85 -11.83 4.12 17.92
CA VAL A 85 -12.50 2.91 18.39
C VAL A 85 -11.64 2.23 19.45
N PRO A 86 -12.11 2.06 20.69
CA PRO A 86 -11.38 1.35 21.73
C PRO A 86 -11.34 -0.17 21.46
N VAL A 87 -10.32 -0.84 21.97
CA VAL A 87 -9.99 -2.25 21.63
C VAL A 87 -11.15 -3.21 21.91
N HIS A 88 -11.88 -2.99 23.00
CA HIS A 88 -12.98 -3.85 23.41
C HIS A 88 -14.15 -3.85 22.40
N GLU A 89 -14.43 -2.73 21.72
CA GLU A 89 -15.47 -2.68 20.67
C GLU A 89 -15.08 -3.46 19.39
N ILE A 90 -13.79 -3.70 19.18
CA ILE A 90 -13.27 -4.39 17.99
C ILE A 90 -13.23 -5.91 18.19
N PHE A 91 -12.89 -6.35 19.41
CA PHE A 91 -12.56 -7.75 19.68
C PHE A 91 -13.54 -8.46 20.63
N ASP A 92 -14.41 -7.76 21.37
CA ASP A 92 -15.34 -8.43 22.30
C ASP A 92 -16.52 -9.15 21.59
N GLY A 93 -16.62 -9.02 20.26
CA GLY A 93 -17.65 -9.67 19.43
C GLY A 93 -17.18 -10.89 18.63
N ILE A 94 -15.95 -11.39 18.86
CA ILE A 94 -15.36 -12.54 18.17
C ILE A 94 -15.16 -13.70 19.16
#